data_AF-A0AB37ZDN5-F1
#
_entry.id   AF-A0AB37ZDN5-F1
#
_cell.length_a   1.000
_cell.length_b   1.000
_cell.length_c   1.000
_cell.angle_alpha   90.00
_cell.angle_beta   90.00
_cell.angle_gamma   90.00
#
_symmetry.space_group_name_H-M   'P 1'
#
loop_
_entity.id
_entity.type
_entity.pdbx_description
1 polymer ?
#
loop_
_entity_poly.entity_id
_entity_poly.type
_entity_poly.pdbx_seq_one_letter_code
_entity_poly.pdbx_strand_id
1 'polypeptide(L)'
;MTEAEKWAEYDRTEHALGILISHFSACIYAEKKGGVPDQEQIEEWRNKRSELMQLRRTLTVEDMATIGLVNKTYVPKAQAVIRQTRHAVELGKE
;
A
#
# COMPACT_ATOMS: atom_id res chain seq x y z
N MET A 1 17.94 -10.52 -16.52
CA MET A 1 16.63 -9.87 -16.51
C MET A 1 16.51 -9.04 -17.77
N THR A 2 15.49 -9.29 -18.57
CA THR A 2 15.14 -8.53 -19.77
C THR A 2 14.51 -7.19 -19.37
N GLU A 3 14.47 -6.24 -20.31
CA GLU A 3 13.80 -4.96 -20.09
C GLU A 3 12.31 -5.14 -19.75
N ALA A 4 11.63 -6.06 -20.43
CA ALA A 4 10.24 -6.41 -20.14
C ALA A 4 10.05 -6.94 -18.70
N GLU A 5 10.97 -7.78 -18.22
CA GLU A 5 10.92 -8.28 -16.84
C GLU A 5 11.14 -7.14 -15.82
N LYS A 6 12.07 -6.21 -16.08
CA LYS A 6 12.30 -5.04 -15.20
C LYS A 6 11.03 -4.21 -15.03
N TRP A 7 10.39 -3.87 -16.16
CA TRP A 7 9.13 -3.13 -16.17
C TRP A 7 8.02 -3.87 -15.44
N ALA A 8 7.88 -5.19 -15.64
CA ALA A 8 6.86 -5.98 -14.95
C ALA A 8 7.04 -5.97 -13.42
N GLU A 9 8.27 -6.09 -12.93
CA GLU A 9 8.56 -6.02 -11.49
C GLU A 9 8.36 -4.62 -10.92
N TYR A 10 8.72 -3.58 -11.68
CA TYR A 10 8.47 -2.18 -11.32
C TYR A 10 6.97 -1.88 -11.22
N ASP A 11 6.18 -2.24 -12.22
CA ASP A 11 4.72 -2.03 -12.24
C ASP A 11 4.04 -2.75 -11.07
N ARG A 12 4.50 -3.97 -10.77
CA ARG A 12 4.04 -4.73 -9.60
C ARG A 12 4.35 -4.00 -8.29
N THR A 13 5.54 -3.41 -8.17
CA THR A 13 5.93 -2.61 -7.01
C THR A 13 5.05 -1.37 -6.88
N GLU A 14 4.94 -0.58 -7.96
CA GLU A 14 4.13 0.64 -8.01
C GLU A 14 2.69 0.38 -7.60
N HIS A 15 2.10 -0.69 -8.14
CA HIS A 15 0.74 -1.07 -7.82
C HIS A 15 0.57 -1.46 -6.34
N ALA A 16 1.49 -2.26 -5.79
CA ALA A 16 1.45 -2.66 -4.38
C ALA A 16 1.56 -1.45 -3.44
N LEU A 17 2.46 -0.51 -3.73
CA LEU A 17 2.59 0.74 -2.97
C LEU A 17 1.31 1.58 -3.07
N GLY A 18 0.73 1.70 -4.27
CA GLY A 18 -0.52 2.43 -4.51
C GLY A 18 -1.70 1.90 -3.68
N ILE A 19 -1.84 0.58 -3.59
CA ILE A 19 -2.87 -0.08 -2.77
C ILE A 19 -2.71 0.29 -1.30
N LEU A 20 -1.49 0.17 -0.75
CA LEU A 20 -1.23 0.44 0.67
C LEU A 20 -1.40 1.92 1.02
N ILE A 21 -0.97 2.84 0.14
CA ILE A 21 -1.18 4.28 0.32
C ILE A 21 -2.68 4.61 0.37
N SER A 22 -3.46 3.99 -0.51
CA SER A 22 -4.92 4.15 -0.55
C SER A 22 -5.58 3.59 0.70
N HIS A 23 -5.13 2.41 1.15
CA HIS A 23 -5.59 1.77 2.38
C HIS A 23 -5.40 2.66 3.60
N PHE A 24 -4.18 3.17 3.84
CA PHE A 24 -3.95 4.06 4.98
C PHE A 24 -4.75 5.36 4.89
N SER A 25 -4.99 5.88 3.68
CA SER A 25 -5.87 7.04 3.50
C SER A 25 -7.32 6.73 3.89
N ALA A 26 -7.81 5.55 3.55
CA ALA A 26 -9.14 5.09 3.97
C ALA A 26 -9.24 4.88 5.49
N CYS A 27 -8.23 4.25 6.11
CA CYS A 27 -8.17 4.10 7.58
C CYS A 27 -8.19 5.44 8.30
N ILE A 28 -7.34 6.39 7.88
CA ILE A 28 -7.31 7.76 8.44
C ILE A 28 -8.68 8.42 8.30
N TYR A 29 -9.33 8.27 7.15
CA TYR A 29 -10.65 8.86 6.92
C TYR A 29 -11.73 8.24 7.81
N ALA A 30 -11.76 6.91 7.93
CA ALA A 30 -12.72 6.19 8.75
C ALA A 30 -12.57 6.56 10.23
N GLU A 31 -11.34 6.59 10.75
CA GLU A 31 -11.06 6.91 12.16
C GLU A 31 -11.43 8.36 12.50
N LYS A 32 -11.14 9.30 11.59
CA LYS A 32 -11.58 10.70 11.76
C LYS A 32 -13.09 10.88 11.77
N LYS A 33 -13.85 9.93 11.22
CA LYS A 33 -15.32 9.93 11.26
C LYS A 33 -15.90 9.26 12.50
N GLY A 34 -15.07 8.55 13.28
CA GLY A 34 -15.49 7.95 14.55
C GLY A 34 -15.87 9.00 15.59
N GLY A 35 -16.62 8.58 16.61
CA GLY A 35 -17.08 9.47 17.67
C GLY A 35 -15.97 10.04 18.55
N VAL A 36 -14.87 9.28 18.73
CA VAL A 36 -13.66 9.72 19.43
C VAL A 36 -12.45 9.19 18.66
N PRO A 37 -11.86 9.98 17.74
CA PRO A 37 -10.75 9.52 16.92
C PRO A 37 -9.46 9.31 17.72
N ASP A 38 -8.83 8.16 17.56
CA ASP A 38 -7.50 7.88 18.09
C ASP A 38 -6.42 8.65 17.30
N GLN A 39 -5.89 9.71 17.93
CA GLN A 39 -4.87 10.56 17.30
C GLN A 39 -3.53 9.85 17.11
N GLU A 40 -3.15 8.95 18.01
CA GLU A 40 -1.88 8.21 17.91
C GLU A 40 -1.94 7.25 16.72
N GLN A 41 -3.06 6.55 16.57
CA GLN A 41 -3.29 5.65 15.44
C GLN A 41 -3.36 6.40 14.10
N ILE A 42 -4.05 7.55 14.06
CA ILE A 42 -4.08 8.41 12.86
C ILE A 42 -2.67 8.84 12.45
N GLU A 43 -1.83 9.22 13.42
CA GLU A 43 -0.47 9.68 13.14
C GLU A 43 0.42 8.51 12.68
N GLU A 44 0.27 7.33 13.27
CA GLU A 44 0.96 6.12 12.81
C GLU A 44 0.64 5.82 11.33
N TRP A 45 -0.63 5.88 10.93
CA TRP A 45 -1.01 5.67 9.54
C TRP A 45 -0.53 6.78 8.61
N ARG A 46 -0.48 8.03 9.08
CA ARG A 46 0.09 9.14 8.28
C ARG A 46 1.58 8.91 8.01
N ASN A 47 2.32 8.49 9.02
CA ASN A 47 3.75 8.20 8.90
C ASN A 47 3.98 7.05 7.91
N LYS A 48 3.29 5.93 8.10
CA LYS A 48 3.35 4.78 7.17
C LYS A 48 3.00 5.19 5.74
N ARG A 49 1.94 5.99 5.56
CA ARG A 49 1.55 6.49 4.23
C ARG A 49 2.63 7.39 3.63
N SER A 50 3.21 8.29 4.42
CA SER A 50 4.27 9.21 3.98
C SER A 50 5.51 8.44 3.52
N GLU A 51 5.95 7.46 4.30
CA GLU A 51 7.07 6.57 3.96
C GLU A 51 6.83 5.86 2.62
N LEU A 52 5.65 5.28 2.42
CA LEU A 52 5.29 4.62 1.17
C LEU A 52 5.26 5.60 -0.01
N MET A 53 4.75 6.81 0.17
CA MET A 53 4.77 7.85 -0.87
C MET A 53 6.19 8.26 -1.24
N GLN A 54 7.09 8.41 -0.26
CA GLN A 54 8.49 8.75 -0.51
C GLN A 54 9.18 7.62 -1.27
N LEU A 55 9.02 6.38 -0.79
CA LEU A 55 9.57 5.20 -1.44
C LEU A 55 9.13 5.10 -2.90
N ARG A 56 7.83 5.31 -3.16
CA ARG A 56 7.24 5.34 -4.51
C ARG A 56 7.86 6.42 -5.40
N ARG A 57 8.11 7.62 -4.87
CA ARG A 57 8.71 8.74 -5.62
C ARG A 57 10.18 8.52 -5.96
N THR A 58 10.91 7.77 -5.14
CA THR A 58 12.33 7.49 -5.34
C THR A 58 12.60 6.24 -6.18
N LEU A 59 11.56 5.44 -6.44
CA LEU A 59 11.66 4.18 -7.17
C LEU A 59 11.91 4.42 -8.66
N THR A 60 12.92 3.74 -9.21
CA THR A 60 13.25 3.77 -10.64
C THR A 60 13.33 2.35 -11.17
N VAL A 61 12.97 2.15 -12.45
CA VAL A 61 13.00 0.84 -13.11
C VAL A 61 14.40 0.21 -13.15
N GLU A 62 15.45 1.01 -13.00
CA GLU A 62 16.84 0.55 -12.99
C GLU A 62 17.29 0.01 -11.63
N ASP A 63 16.65 0.44 -10.54
CA ASP A 63 16.99 -0.01 -9.19
C ASP A 63 16.28 -1.32 -8.82
N MET A 64 16.67 -2.39 -9.52
CA MET A 64 16.08 -3.71 -9.34
C MET A 64 16.34 -4.32 -7.96
N ALA A 65 17.39 -3.88 -7.27
CA ALA A 65 17.67 -4.30 -5.89
C ALA A 65 16.61 -3.74 -4.93
N THR A 66 16.32 -2.45 -5.01
CA THR A 66 15.25 -1.82 -4.22
C THR A 66 13.89 -2.39 -4.61
N ILE A 67 13.57 -2.49 -5.91
CA ILE A 67 12.32 -3.11 -6.40
C ILE A 67 12.13 -4.50 -5.79
N GLY A 68 13.15 -5.35 -5.83
CA GLY A 68 13.08 -6.70 -5.27
C GLY A 68 12.79 -6.72 -3.76
N LEU A 69 13.39 -5.82 -2.98
CA LEU A 69 13.14 -5.70 -1.54
C LEU A 69 11.73 -5.18 -1.25
N VAL A 70 11.28 -4.18 -2.01
CA VAL A 70 9.95 -3.59 -1.86
C VAL A 70 8.88 -4.60 -2.26
N ASN A 71 9.06 -5.35 -3.35
CA ASN A 71 8.15 -6.41 -3.76
C ASN A 71 8.01 -7.50 -2.69
N LYS A 72 9.12 -7.99 -2.13
CA LYS A 72 9.09 -8.97 -1.04
C LYS A 72 8.32 -8.47 0.19
N THR A 73 8.45 -7.19 0.51
CA THR A 73 7.88 -6.61 1.73
C THR A 73 6.41 -6.21 1.57
N TYR A 74 6.04 -5.60 0.44
CA TYR A 74 4.78 -4.87 0.31
C TYR A 74 3.75 -5.54 -0.59
N VAL A 75 4.16 -6.37 -1.56
CA VAL A 75 3.20 -7.12 -2.39
C VAL A 75 2.32 -8.04 -1.53
N PRO A 76 2.85 -8.84 -0.59
CA PRO A 76 2.01 -9.69 0.26
C PRO A 76 1.04 -8.88 1.13
N LYS A 77 1.47 -7.72 1.62
CA LYS A 77 0.64 -6.80 2.43
C LYS A 77 -0.50 -6.21 1.60
N ALA A 78 -0.20 -5.75 0.38
CA ALA A 78 -1.20 -5.24 -0.54
C ALA A 78 -2.25 -6.32 -0.90
N GLN A 79 -1.81 -7.56 -1.13
CA GLN A 79 -2.72 -8.68 -1.36
C GLN A 79 -3.60 -8.99 -0.14
N ALA A 80 -3.05 -8.89 1.08
CA ALA A 80 -3.82 -9.07 2.31
C ALA A 80 -4.92 -8.00 2.43
N VAL A 81 -4.61 -6.73 2.15
CA VAL A 81 -5.59 -5.64 2.10
C VAL A 81 -6.69 -5.93 1.08
N ILE A 82 -6.33 -6.30 -0.16
CA ILE A 82 -7.33 -6.62 -1.19
C ILE A 82 -8.26 -7.74 -0.73
N ARG A 83 -7.73 -8.81 -0.14
CA ARG A 83 -8.53 -9.94 0.38
C ARG A 83 -9.49 -9.49 1.48
N GLN A 84 -9.00 -8.66 2.42
CA GLN A 84 -9.83 -8.13 3.50
C GLN A 84 -10.94 -7.23 2.98
N THR A 85 -10.64 -6.32 2.03
CA THR A 85 -11.65 -5.44 1.42
C THR A 85 -12.70 -6.24 0.65
N ARG A 86 -12.27 -7.24 -0.13
CA ARG A 86 -13.21 -8.10 -0.87
C ARG A 86 -14.15 -8.87 0.06
N HIS A 87 -13.61 -9.43 1.13
CA HIS A 87 -14.41 -10.16 2.11
C HIS A 87 -15.43 -9.25 2.83
N ALA A 88 -15.04 -8.02 3.18
CA ALA A 88 -15.95 -7.04 3.76
C ALA A 88 -17.10 -6.62 2.81
N VAL A 89 -16.83 -6.51 1.51
CA VAL A 89 -17.89 -6.23 0.50
C VAL A 89 -18.83 -7.42 0.32
N GLU A 90 -18.34 -8.65 0.42
CA GLU A 90 -19.17 -9.87 0.30
C GLU A 90 -20.08 -10.05 1.52
N LEU A 91 -19.63 -9.70 2.73
CA LEU A 91 -20.42 -9.80 3.98
C LEU A 91 -21.41 -8.63 4.19
N GLY A 92 -21.21 -7.48 3.53
CA GLY A 92 -22.11 -6.31 3.64
C GLY A 92 -23.30 -6.31 2.68
N LYS A 93 -23.63 -7.45 2.05
CA LYS A 93 -24.71 -7.60 1.06
C LYS A 93 -26.00 -8.24 1.62
N GLU A 94 -26.17 -8.27 2.93
CA GLU A 94 -27.38 -8.79 3.59
C GLU A 94 -28.41 -7.68 3.91
#